data_AF-A0A7L9CA72-F1
#
_entry.id   AF-A0A7L9CA72-F1
#
_cell.length_a   1.000
_cell.length_b   1.000
_cell.length_c   1.000
_cell.angle_alpha   90.00
_cell.angle_beta   90.00
_cell.angle_gamma   90.00
#
_symmetry.space_group_name_H-M   'P 1'
#
loop_
_entity.id
_entity.type
_entity.pdbx_description
1 polymer ?
#
loop_
_entity_poly.entity_id
_entity_poly.type
_entity_poly.pdbx_seq_one_letter_code
_entity_poly.pdbx_strand_id
1 'polypeptide(L)'
;MFNYQRERFFPMPEYDLSEDKVKVTVIGKVLDMDFARVLARNPSLFLEQIIMLDKVQKQKPLSDEEIKYLKGLGLIEGRKPNYVISAKITASLSNDELKAHYIKQRGLDDEHYKNLIVEYLKKFGESPRKNIEKFLRDKLPDILTESQKKNKVTNLLSALRIKGTIRNNGYSKWSPV
;
A
#
# COMPACT_ATOMS: atom_id res chain seq x y z
N MET A 1 -18.58 8.93 -9.64
CA MET A 1 -17.97 8.58 -8.35
C MET A 1 -17.11 7.32 -8.45
N PHE A 2 -17.67 6.16 -8.82
CA PHE A 2 -16.91 4.90 -8.99
C PHE A 2 -15.74 5.00 -9.99
N ASN A 3 -15.95 5.68 -11.13
CA ASN A 3 -14.88 5.90 -12.11
C ASN A 3 -13.70 6.71 -11.55
N TYR A 4 -13.97 7.72 -10.70
CA TYR A 4 -12.91 8.49 -10.04
C TYR A 4 -12.12 7.64 -9.02
N GLN A 5 -12.79 6.72 -8.30
CA GLN A 5 -12.12 5.78 -7.42
C GLN A 5 -11.26 4.80 -8.23
N ARG A 6 -11.78 4.30 -9.36
CA ARG A 6 -11.05 3.43 -10.29
C ARG A 6 -9.79 4.10 -10.85
N GLU A 7 -9.90 5.33 -11.34
CA GLU A 7 -8.76 6.11 -11.87
C GLU A 7 -7.67 6.35 -10.83
N ARG A 8 -8.07 6.50 -9.56
CA ARG A 8 -7.15 6.68 -8.43
C ARG A 8 -6.72 5.36 -7.77
N PHE A 9 -7.16 4.22 -8.31
CA PHE A 9 -6.92 2.88 -7.77
C PHE A 9 -7.40 2.68 -6.32
N PHE A 10 -8.40 3.47 -5.93
CA PHE A 10 -8.99 3.41 -4.61
C PHE A 10 -10.08 2.35 -4.54
N PRO A 11 -10.32 1.78 -3.36
CA PRO A 11 -11.44 0.89 -3.11
C PRO A 11 -12.77 1.53 -3.50
N MET A 12 -13.71 0.69 -3.87
CA MET A 12 -15.06 1.14 -4.18
C MET A 12 -15.75 1.64 -2.90
N PRO A 13 -16.61 2.68 -3.01
CA PRO A 13 -17.34 3.19 -1.86
C PRO A 13 -18.30 2.15 -1.30
N GLU A 14 -18.48 2.16 0.00
CA GLU A 14 -19.43 1.28 0.68
C GLU A 14 -20.72 2.01 0.97
N TYR A 15 -21.84 1.30 0.80
CA TYR A 15 -23.16 1.77 1.14
C TYR A 15 -23.69 0.89 2.26
N ASP A 16 -24.04 1.53 3.36
CA ASP A 16 -24.77 0.92 4.45
C ASP A 16 -26.16 1.54 4.45
N LEU A 17 -27.17 0.68 4.33
CA LEU A 17 -28.60 1.04 4.27
C LEU A 17 -29.33 0.66 5.56
N SER A 18 -28.58 0.30 6.61
CA SER A 18 -29.18 0.01 7.92
C SER A 18 -29.76 1.29 8.54
N GLU A 19 -30.70 1.10 9.47
CA GLU A 19 -31.27 2.18 10.30
C GLU A 19 -32.02 3.29 9.53
N ASP A 20 -32.72 2.94 8.44
CA ASP A 20 -33.49 3.87 7.59
C ASP A 20 -32.68 5.07 7.07
N LYS A 21 -31.35 4.90 6.97
CA LYS A 21 -30.42 5.93 6.52
C LYS A 21 -29.44 5.35 5.51
N VAL A 22 -28.95 6.21 4.62
CA VAL A 22 -27.91 5.85 3.65
C VAL A 22 -26.58 6.41 4.13
N LYS A 23 -25.69 5.54 4.58
CA LYS A 23 -24.32 5.90 4.94
C LYS A 23 -23.36 5.48 3.84
N VAL A 24 -22.62 6.44 3.30
CA VAL A 24 -21.61 6.21 2.27
C VAL A 24 -20.22 6.35 2.86
N THR A 25 -19.40 5.31 2.73
CA THR A 25 -17.98 5.33 3.14
C THR A 25 -17.09 5.40 1.91
N VAL A 26 -16.37 6.52 1.75
CA VAL A 26 -15.46 6.73 0.63
C VAL A 26 -14.03 6.64 1.12
N ILE A 27 -13.28 5.68 0.60
CA ILE A 27 -11.88 5.48 0.97
C ILE A 27 -11.01 6.26 -0.01
N GLY A 28 -10.41 7.36 0.47
CA GLY A 28 -9.51 8.21 -0.34
C GLY A 28 -8.07 7.68 -0.44
N LYS A 29 -7.86 6.37 -0.35
CA LYS A 29 -6.53 5.73 -0.35
C LYS A 29 -6.59 4.30 -0.85
N VAL A 30 -5.47 3.77 -1.34
CA VAL A 30 -5.33 2.35 -1.70
C VAL A 30 -5.35 1.49 -0.42
N LEU A 31 -6.16 0.44 -0.40
CA LEU A 31 -6.25 -0.49 0.73
C LEU A 31 -5.49 -1.82 0.48
N ASP A 32 -5.34 -2.23 -0.78
CA ASP A 32 -4.70 -3.48 -1.21
C ASP A 32 -3.92 -3.24 -2.50
N MET A 33 -2.69 -3.73 -2.51
CA MET A 33 -1.71 -3.50 -3.57
C MET A 33 -1.99 -4.32 -4.81
N ASP A 34 -2.50 -5.53 -4.64
CA ASP A 34 -2.83 -6.44 -5.71
C ASP A 34 -4.12 -5.97 -6.40
N PHE A 35 -5.09 -5.44 -5.64
CA PHE A 35 -6.26 -4.76 -6.20
C PHE A 35 -5.88 -3.57 -7.09
N ALA A 36 -5.06 -2.64 -6.56
CA ALA A 36 -4.61 -1.47 -7.33
C ALA A 36 -3.82 -1.88 -8.58
N ARG A 37 -3.02 -2.96 -8.49
CA ARG A 37 -2.27 -3.49 -9.63
C ARG A 37 -3.18 -4.05 -10.71
N VAL A 38 -4.24 -4.76 -10.32
CA VAL A 38 -5.24 -5.31 -11.25
C VAL A 38 -6.00 -4.18 -11.96
N LEU A 39 -6.39 -3.13 -11.25
CA LEU A 39 -7.03 -1.95 -11.85
C LEU A 39 -6.12 -1.21 -12.83
N ALA A 40 -4.85 -1.00 -12.45
CA ALA A 40 -3.92 -0.26 -13.29
C ALA A 40 -3.53 -1.01 -14.58
N ARG A 41 -3.56 -2.35 -14.55
CA ARG A 41 -3.17 -3.18 -15.70
C ARG A 41 -4.33 -3.54 -16.61
N ASN A 42 -5.56 -3.49 -16.12
CA ASN A 42 -6.74 -3.84 -16.90
C ASN A 42 -7.74 -2.67 -16.91
N PRO A 43 -7.44 -1.60 -17.68
CA PRO A 43 -8.33 -0.44 -17.78
C PRO A 43 -9.70 -0.80 -18.39
N SER A 44 -9.79 -1.94 -19.08
CA SER A 44 -11.01 -2.50 -19.66
C SER A 44 -11.83 -3.36 -18.68
N LEU A 45 -11.44 -3.49 -17.40
CA LEU A 45 -12.27 -4.19 -16.42
C LEU A 45 -13.63 -3.52 -16.29
N PHE A 46 -14.66 -4.34 -16.31
CA PHE A 46 -16.03 -3.92 -16.07
C PHE A 46 -16.21 -3.56 -14.59
N LEU A 47 -17.11 -2.60 -14.33
CA LEU A 47 -17.38 -2.14 -12.97
C LEU A 47 -17.79 -3.29 -12.04
N GLU A 48 -18.55 -4.26 -12.53
CA GLU A 48 -18.94 -5.46 -11.77
C GLU A 48 -17.71 -6.27 -11.31
N GLN A 49 -16.74 -6.50 -12.20
CA GLN A 49 -15.49 -7.20 -11.88
C GLN A 49 -14.70 -6.47 -10.81
N ILE A 50 -14.66 -5.13 -10.90
CA ILE A 50 -13.98 -4.27 -9.94
C ILE A 50 -14.65 -4.35 -8.56
N ILE A 51 -15.99 -4.35 -8.52
CA ILE A 51 -16.74 -4.51 -7.27
C ILE A 51 -16.50 -5.90 -6.65
N MET A 52 -16.47 -6.96 -7.45
CA MET A 52 -16.17 -8.31 -6.95
C MET A 52 -14.74 -8.39 -6.39
N LEU A 53 -13.77 -7.79 -7.06
CA LEU A 53 -12.39 -7.70 -6.57
C LEU A 53 -12.25 -6.86 -5.29
N ASP A 54 -13.02 -5.79 -5.17
CA ASP A 54 -13.07 -4.95 -3.96
C ASP A 54 -13.61 -5.74 -2.76
N LYS A 55 -14.59 -6.64 -2.97
CA LYS A 55 -15.04 -7.59 -1.94
C LYS A 55 -13.91 -8.49 -1.46
N VAL A 56 -13.08 -9.01 -2.36
CA VAL A 56 -11.92 -9.87 -2.01
C VAL A 56 -10.92 -9.10 -1.15
N GLN A 57 -10.55 -7.89 -1.58
CA GLN A 57 -9.67 -6.98 -0.84
C GLN A 57 -10.19 -6.70 0.58
N LYS A 58 -11.50 -6.55 0.73
CA LYS A 58 -12.16 -6.24 2.00
C LYS A 58 -12.53 -7.48 2.81
N GLN A 59 -12.13 -8.67 2.35
CA GLN A 59 -12.45 -9.97 2.96
C GLN A 59 -13.96 -10.17 3.15
N LYS A 60 -14.77 -9.64 2.24
CA LYS A 60 -16.22 -9.85 2.23
C LYS A 60 -16.55 -11.19 1.56
N PRO A 61 -17.64 -11.85 1.97
CA PRO A 61 -18.08 -13.10 1.34
C PRO A 61 -18.41 -12.86 -0.13
N LEU A 62 -17.93 -13.76 -0.99
CA LEU A 62 -18.30 -13.85 -2.39
C LEU A 62 -19.24 -15.03 -2.61
N SER A 63 -20.15 -14.88 -3.57
CA SER A 63 -20.98 -16.00 -4.03
C SER A 63 -20.13 -17.02 -4.82
N ASP A 64 -20.59 -18.27 -4.88
CA ASP A 64 -19.86 -19.30 -5.64
C ASP A 64 -19.80 -18.97 -7.16
N GLU A 65 -20.77 -18.20 -7.67
CA GLU A 65 -20.76 -17.66 -9.05
C GLU A 65 -19.68 -16.60 -9.25
N GLU A 66 -19.58 -15.63 -8.33
CA GLU A 66 -18.54 -14.58 -8.36
C GLU A 66 -17.14 -15.22 -8.29
N ILE A 67 -16.97 -16.23 -7.44
CA ILE A 67 -15.72 -16.98 -7.31
C ILE A 67 -15.37 -17.68 -8.61
N LYS A 68 -16.33 -18.41 -9.22
CA LYS A 68 -16.10 -19.14 -10.47
C LYS A 68 -15.75 -18.17 -11.60
N TYR A 69 -16.43 -17.03 -11.67
CA TYR A 69 -16.20 -15.99 -12.66
C TYR A 69 -14.81 -15.36 -12.51
N LEU A 70 -14.44 -14.89 -11.32
CA LEU A 70 -13.12 -14.30 -11.06
C LEU A 70 -11.97 -15.30 -11.23
N LYS A 71 -12.17 -16.57 -10.87
CA LYS A 71 -11.19 -17.64 -11.12
C LYS A 71 -11.04 -17.95 -12.60
N GLY A 72 -12.13 -17.97 -13.36
CA GLY A 72 -12.10 -18.16 -14.81
C GLY A 72 -11.31 -17.07 -15.54
N LEU A 73 -11.34 -15.85 -15.02
CA LEU A 73 -10.55 -14.72 -15.50
C LEU A 73 -9.12 -14.68 -14.94
N GLY A 74 -8.76 -15.60 -14.03
CA GLY A 74 -7.45 -15.63 -13.37
C GLY A 74 -7.19 -14.43 -12.45
N LEU A 75 -8.23 -13.69 -12.05
CA LEU A 75 -8.15 -12.47 -11.24
C LEU A 75 -7.97 -12.75 -9.75
N ILE A 76 -8.37 -13.94 -9.29
CA ILE A 76 -8.20 -14.38 -7.90
C ILE A 76 -7.58 -15.77 -7.82
N GLU A 77 -6.85 -16.02 -6.74
CA GLU A 77 -6.27 -17.31 -6.40
C GLU A 77 -6.68 -17.71 -4.96
N GLY A 78 -6.46 -18.97 -4.59
CA GLY A 78 -6.79 -19.49 -3.26
C GLY A 78 -7.99 -20.46 -3.22
N ARG A 79 -8.40 -20.79 -1.99
CA ARG A 79 -9.44 -21.79 -1.68
C ARG A 79 -10.44 -21.21 -0.67
N LYS A 80 -11.71 -21.62 -0.76
CA LYS A 80 -12.76 -21.22 0.18
C LYS A 80 -12.28 -21.46 1.63
N PRO A 81 -12.46 -20.50 2.54
CA PRO A 81 -13.09 -19.18 2.37
C PRO A 81 -12.12 -18.05 1.98
N ASN A 82 -10.81 -18.30 1.94
CA ASN A 82 -9.77 -17.28 1.81
C ASN A 82 -9.28 -17.16 0.37
N TYR A 83 -9.74 -16.13 -0.32
CA TYR A 83 -9.28 -15.77 -1.66
C TYR A 83 -8.34 -14.57 -1.59
N VAL A 84 -7.36 -14.57 -2.48
CA VAL A 84 -6.41 -13.48 -2.66
C VAL A 84 -6.44 -13.01 -4.11
N ILE A 85 -6.15 -11.74 -4.34
CA ILE A 85 -6.09 -11.19 -5.69
C ILE A 85 -4.84 -11.73 -6.38
N SER A 86 -5.01 -12.27 -7.59
CA SER A 86 -3.94 -12.94 -8.31
C SER A 86 -2.88 -11.96 -8.77
N ALA A 87 -1.63 -12.19 -8.37
CA ALA A 87 -0.48 -11.39 -8.80
C ALA A 87 -0.02 -11.73 -10.24
N LYS A 88 -0.52 -12.83 -10.84
CA LYS A 88 -0.03 -13.38 -12.11
C LYS A 88 -0.43 -12.60 -13.36
N ILE A 89 -1.26 -11.57 -13.24
CA ILE A 89 -1.61 -10.70 -14.38
C ILE A 89 -0.47 -9.70 -14.57
N THR A 90 0.66 -10.20 -15.06
CA THR A 90 1.91 -9.48 -15.37
C THR A 90 2.05 -9.28 -16.87
N ALA A 91 1.53 -8.16 -17.37
CA ALA A 91 2.04 -7.52 -18.57
C ALA A 91 1.74 -6.01 -18.52
N SER A 92 2.81 -5.21 -18.48
CA SER A 92 2.91 -3.82 -18.94
C SER A 92 1.92 -2.77 -18.41
N LEU A 93 2.36 -1.96 -17.43
CA LEU A 93 1.75 -0.66 -17.14
C LEU A 93 2.09 0.32 -18.28
N SER A 94 1.12 0.70 -19.10
CA SER A 94 1.29 1.55 -20.29
C SER A 94 1.26 3.07 -20.00
N ASN A 95 0.89 3.50 -18.79
CA ASN A 95 0.74 4.93 -18.46
C ASN A 95 1.66 5.36 -17.32
N ASP A 96 2.63 6.24 -17.61
CA ASP A 96 3.66 6.68 -16.67
C ASP A 96 3.15 7.57 -15.53
N GLU A 97 2.09 8.35 -15.76
CA GLU A 97 1.44 9.14 -14.70
C GLU A 97 0.77 8.25 -13.64
N LEU A 98 0.16 7.15 -14.08
CA LEU A 98 -0.46 6.16 -13.19
C LEU A 98 0.62 5.40 -12.39
N LYS A 99 1.81 5.18 -12.96
CA LYS A 99 2.97 4.62 -12.23
C LYS A 99 3.46 5.58 -11.14
N ALA A 100 3.57 6.87 -11.43
CA ALA A 100 4.05 7.86 -10.48
C ALA A 100 3.08 8.03 -9.29
N HIS A 101 1.77 8.10 -9.57
CA HIS A 101 0.75 8.20 -8.53
C HIS A 101 0.69 6.91 -7.67
N TYR A 102 0.86 5.74 -8.29
CA TYR A 102 0.98 4.44 -7.63
C TYR A 102 2.20 4.34 -6.70
N ILE A 103 3.40 4.75 -7.16
CA ILE A 103 4.63 4.74 -6.34
C ILE A 103 4.49 5.71 -5.16
N LYS A 104 3.92 6.90 -5.40
CA LYS A 104 3.72 7.91 -4.36
C LYS A 104 2.75 7.44 -3.26
N GLN A 105 1.68 6.74 -3.63
CA GLN A 105 0.71 6.19 -2.68
C GLN A 105 1.19 4.92 -1.97
N ARG A 106 1.96 4.06 -2.66
CA ARG A 106 2.58 2.86 -2.10
C ARG A 106 3.67 3.19 -1.08
N GLY A 107 4.42 4.27 -1.33
CA GLY A 107 5.72 4.46 -0.71
C GLY A 107 6.76 3.53 -1.30
N LEU A 108 8.02 3.89 -1.10
CA LEU A 108 9.15 3.07 -1.54
C LEU A 108 9.26 1.83 -0.63
N ASP A 109 10.00 0.82 -1.08
CA ASP A 109 10.22 -0.38 -0.27
C ASP A 109 10.95 -0.04 1.05
N ASP A 110 10.75 -0.84 2.09
CA ASP A 110 11.43 -0.67 3.37
C ASP A 110 12.96 -0.72 3.18
N GLU A 111 13.46 -1.54 2.26
CA GLU A 111 14.89 -1.58 1.94
C GLU A 111 15.40 -0.27 1.31
N HIS A 112 14.57 0.41 0.51
CA HIS A 112 14.90 1.72 -0.04
C HIS A 112 15.04 2.77 1.07
N TYR A 113 14.07 2.80 2.01
CA TYR A 113 14.15 3.72 3.14
C TYR A 113 15.32 3.41 4.07
N LYS A 114 15.64 2.13 4.29
CA LYS A 114 16.84 1.72 5.02
C LYS A 114 18.11 2.26 4.36
N ASN A 115 18.24 2.14 3.04
CA ASN A 115 19.38 2.67 2.31
C ASN A 115 19.50 4.20 2.45
N LEU A 116 18.38 4.92 2.35
CA LEU A 116 18.37 6.38 2.56
C LEU A 116 18.84 6.77 3.97
N ILE A 117 18.45 6.02 5.00
CA ILE A 117 18.93 6.25 6.38
C ILE A 117 20.44 6.03 6.46
N VAL A 118 20.94 4.95 5.86
CA VAL A 118 22.38 4.62 5.87
C VAL A 118 23.18 5.69 5.13
N GLU A 119 22.73 6.13 3.95
CA GLU A 119 23.37 7.21 3.20
C GLU A 119 23.39 8.53 3.98
N TYR A 120 22.27 8.87 4.62
CA TYR A 120 22.17 10.04 5.48
C TYR A 120 23.18 9.98 6.63
N LEU A 121 23.24 8.85 7.34
CA LEU A 121 24.16 8.66 8.47
C LEU A 121 25.63 8.59 8.03
N LYS A 122 25.93 8.06 6.84
CA LYS A 122 27.28 8.11 6.26
C LYS A 122 27.71 9.54 5.91
N LYS A 123 26.77 10.37 5.43
CA LYS A 123 27.06 11.74 4.99
C LYS A 123 27.14 12.74 6.14
N PHE A 124 26.25 12.60 7.13
CA PHE A 124 26.11 13.57 8.23
C PHE A 124 26.62 13.03 9.58
N GLY A 125 27.01 11.75 9.67
CA GLY A 125 27.52 11.15 10.89
C GLY A 125 26.43 10.81 11.91
N GLU A 126 26.76 10.96 13.20
CA GLU A 126 25.80 10.72 14.29
C GLU A 126 24.62 11.68 14.18
N SER A 127 23.41 11.13 14.19
CA SER A 127 22.19 11.94 14.14
C SER A 127 21.14 11.48 15.16
N PRO A 128 20.46 12.41 15.84
CA PRO A 128 19.31 12.07 16.66
C PRO A 128 18.16 11.58 15.78
N ARG A 129 17.34 10.70 16.35
CA ARG A 129 16.14 10.15 15.71
C ARG A 129 15.22 11.23 15.10
N LYS A 130 15.03 12.36 15.78
CA LYS A 130 14.17 13.47 15.30
C LYS A 130 14.61 14.01 13.94
N ASN A 131 15.92 14.06 13.66
CA ASN A 131 16.43 14.55 12.38
C ASN A 131 16.21 13.52 11.27
N ILE A 132 16.35 12.23 11.56
CA ILE A 132 16.07 11.14 10.63
C ILE A 132 14.56 11.11 10.30
N GLU A 133 13.70 11.29 11.31
CA GLU A 133 12.26 11.43 11.12
C GLU A 133 11.93 12.61 10.21
N LYS A 134 12.53 13.78 10.44
CA LYS A 134 12.33 14.96 9.60
C LYS A 134 12.79 14.72 8.16
N PHE A 135 13.94 14.09 7.96
CA PHE A 135 14.47 13.77 6.63
C PHE A 135 13.57 12.81 5.84
N LEU A 136 13.00 11.81 6.51
CA LEU A 136 12.13 10.82 5.87
C LEU A 136 10.67 11.27 5.74
N ARG A 137 10.22 12.28 6.49
CA ARG A 137 8.81 12.69 6.57
C ARG A 137 8.18 12.99 5.20
N ASP A 138 8.91 13.70 4.36
CA ASP A 138 8.50 14.14 3.02
C ASP A 138 8.75 13.06 1.94
N LYS A 139 9.43 11.97 2.31
CA LYS A 139 9.76 10.84 1.42
C LYS A 139 8.92 9.59 1.72
N LEU A 140 8.36 9.51 2.92
CA LEU A 140 7.40 8.49 3.31
C LEU A 140 6.05 8.75 2.63
N PRO A 141 5.31 7.71 2.25
CA PRO A 141 4.06 7.88 1.52
C PRO A 141 3.05 8.67 2.33
N ASP A 142 2.30 9.51 1.62
CA ASP A 142 1.26 10.39 2.16
C ASP A 142 0.08 9.60 2.77
N ILE A 143 0.01 8.29 2.49
CA ILE A 143 -0.98 7.37 3.06
C ILE A 143 -0.81 7.15 4.58
N LEU A 144 0.39 7.39 5.10
CA LEU A 144 0.71 7.16 6.51
C LEU A 144 0.38 8.40 7.34
N THR A 145 -0.34 8.21 8.45
CA THR A 145 -0.51 9.27 9.45
C THR A 145 0.84 9.61 10.09
N GLU A 146 0.96 10.78 10.72
CA GLU A 146 2.18 11.19 11.42
C GLU A 146 2.64 10.15 12.47
N SER A 147 1.70 9.52 13.16
CA SER A 147 1.99 8.44 14.11
C SER A 147 2.55 7.20 13.38
N GLN A 148 1.94 6.81 12.26
CA GLN A 148 2.41 5.68 11.46
C GLN A 148 3.77 5.94 10.80
N LYS A 149 4.03 7.17 10.35
CA LYS A 149 5.35 7.59 9.82
C LYS A 149 6.43 7.44 10.91
N LYS A 150 6.16 7.91 12.14
CA LYS A 150 7.08 7.75 13.28
C LYS A 150 7.33 6.27 13.62
N ASN A 151 6.28 5.46 13.65
CA ASN A 151 6.41 4.02 13.91
C ASN A 151 7.22 3.32 12.81
N LYS A 152 7.01 3.70 11.55
CA LYS A 152 7.77 3.17 10.42
C LYS A 152 9.26 3.51 10.56
N VAL A 153 9.61 4.74 10.92
CA VAL A 153 11.01 5.11 11.20
C VAL A 153 11.59 4.31 12.36
N THR A 154 10.83 4.06 13.43
CA THR A 154 11.26 3.15 14.52
C THR A 154 11.63 1.77 13.99
N ASN A 155 10.75 1.19 13.19
CA ASN A 155 10.92 -0.17 12.68
C ASN A 155 12.13 -0.27 11.75
N LEU A 156 12.34 0.73 10.88
CA LEU A 156 13.48 0.80 9.97
C LEU A 156 14.81 0.90 10.73
N LEU A 157 14.90 1.77 11.74
CA LEU A 157 16.09 1.91 12.58
C LEU A 157 16.39 0.64 13.37
N SER A 158 15.37 0.01 13.95
CA SER A 158 15.50 -1.26 14.65
C SER A 158 16.00 -2.37 13.74
N ALA A 159 15.45 -2.47 12.51
CA ALA A 159 15.89 -3.47 11.53
C ALA A 159 17.36 -3.27 11.10
N LEU A 160 17.77 -2.02 10.86
CA LEU A 160 19.17 -1.69 10.52
C LEU A 160 20.14 -1.99 11.67
N ARG A 161 19.70 -1.78 12.92
CA ARG A 161 20.47 -2.13 14.12
C ARG A 161 20.67 -3.64 14.23
N ILE A 162 19.60 -4.42 14.04
CA ILE A 162 19.65 -5.88 14.08
C ILE A 162 20.56 -6.43 12.98
N LYS A 163 20.54 -5.80 11.79
CA LYS A 163 21.43 -6.12 10.66
C LYS A 163 22.89 -5.69 10.89
N GLY A 164 23.20 -4.98 11.98
CA GLY A 164 24.55 -4.50 12.30
C GLY A 164 25.04 -3.37 11.39
N THR A 165 24.16 -2.67 10.68
CA THR A 165 24.53 -1.59 9.75
C THR A 165 24.63 -0.23 10.44
N ILE A 166 23.85 -0.04 11.51
CA ILE A 166 23.87 1.17 12.34
C ILE A 166 23.89 0.76 13.82
N ARG A 167 24.40 1.65 14.67
CA ARG A 167 24.39 1.48 16.12
C ARG A 167 23.68 2.64 16.81
N ASN A 168 23.09 2.35 17.96
CA ASN A 168 22.50 3.35 18.83
C ASN A 168 23.51 3.74 19.91
N ASN A 169 23.93 5.00 19.92
CA ASN A 169 24.95 5.52 20.84
C ASN A 169 24.34 6.02 22.17
N GLY A 170 23.06 5.71 22.45
CA GLY A 170 22.31 6.24 23.59
C GLY A 170 21.51 7.50 23.23
N TYR A 171 20.54 7.86 24.09
CA TYR A 171 19.67 9.05 23.91
C TYR A 171 18.97 9.14 22.54
N SER A 172 18.67 8.00 21.89
CA SER A 172 18.11 7.94 20.54
C SER A 172 18.98 8.56 19.44
N LYS A 173 20.31 8.51 19.61
CA LYS A 173 21.30 8.91 18.60
C LYS A 173 21.79 7.69 17.84
N TRP A 174 21.84 7.82 16.52
CA TRP A 174 22.18 6.73 15.60
C TRP A 174 23.42 7.10 14.81
N SER A 175 24.33 6.16 14.65
CA SER A 175 25.55 6.31 13.84
C SER A 175 25.75 5.07 12.97
N PRO A 176 26.44 5.18 11.82
CA PRO A 176 26.86 4.00 11.08
C PRO A 176 27.83 3.17 11.93
N VAL A 177 27.80 1.84 11.74
CA VAL A 177 28.79 0.93 12.32
C VAL A 177 30.11 1.05 11.56
#